data_AF-A0A0Q9I8W5-F1
#
_entry.id   AF-A0A0Q9I8W5-F1
#
_cell.length_a   1.000
_cell.length_b   1.000
_cell.length_c   1.000
_cell.angle_alpha   90.00
_cell.angle_beta   90.00
_cell.angle_gamma   90.00
#
_symmetry.space_group_name_H-M   'P 1'
#
loop_
_entity.id
_entity.type
_entity.pdbx_description
1 polymer ?
#
loop_
_entity_poly.entity_id
_entity_poly.type
_entity_poly.pdbx_seq_one_letter_code
_entity_poly.pdbx_strand_id
1 'polypeptide(L)'
;MAEVAKPPDFWSWLGAAISLVLGLWLLIAGWRTLPLARGDLLVADHVGPISYSTPLMRVSSGRRGTTTYRTQDLWLVVLSDNPRINYQQLYRPARGLWVDGIDRLDPGQQVRFLVDPNHRLVYEATSRGKTFLAYDDTAETLTSGAHRSFLFGLALLGSVVWHLWPMAWRYWRERRDDNGDR
;
A
#
# COMPACT_ATOMS: atom_id res chain seq x y z
N MET A 1 -15.64 -48.13 22.42
CA MET A 1 -14.74 -47.13 23.04
C MET A 1 -15.07 -45.80 22.40
N ALA A 2 -15.62 -44.85 23.15
CA ALA A 2 -15.93 -43.52 22.62
C ALA A 2 -14.63 -42.72 22.53
N GLU A 3 -14.18 -42.44 21.32
CA GLU A 3 -13.09 -41.52 21.07
C GLU A 3 -13.57 -40.12 21.49
N VAL A 4 -13.22 -39.69 22.70
CA VAL A 4 -13.50 -38.35 23.18
C VAL A 4 -12.87 -37.37 22.19
N ALA A 5 -13.70 -36.65 21.43
CA ALA A 5 -13.25 -35.60 20.55
C ALA A 5 -12.40 -34.63 21.38
N LYS A 6 -11.08 -34.67 21.18
CA LYS A 6 -10.14 -33.79 21.87
C LYS A 6 -10.63 -32.36 21.64
N PRO A 7 -10.91 -31.57 22.70
CA PRO A 7 -11.44 -30.23 22.53
C PRO A 7 -10.51 -29.46 21.58
N PRO A 8 -11.07 -28.66 20.66
CA PRO A 8 -10.25 -27.91 19.72
C PRO A 8 -9.21 -27.12 20.52
N ASP A 9 -7.93 -27.30 20.20
CA ASP A 9 -6.85 -26.61 20.88
C ASP A 9 -7.12 -25.10 20.75
N PHE A 10 -7.48 -24.47 21.88
CA PHE A 10 -7.85 -23.05 21.94
C PHE A 10 -6.79 -22.18 21.26
N TRP A 11 -5.53 -22.55 21.42
CA TRP A 11 -4.37 -21.92 20.78
C TRP A 11 -4.38 -22.01 19.26
N SER A 12 -4.81 -23.13 18.67
CA SER A 12 -4.91 -23.29 17.22
C SER A 12 -6.02 -22.41 16.64
N TRP A 13 -7.16 -22.33 17.31
CA TRP A 13 -8.26 -21.45 16.90
C TRP A 13 -7.91 -19.97 17.04
N LEU A 14 -7.29 -19.60 18.15
CA LEU A 14 -6.82 -18.23 18.37
C LEU A 14 -5.78 -17.82 17.31
N GLY A 15 -4.81 -18.70 17.02
CA GLY A 15 -3.81 -18.47 15.98
C GLY A 15 -4.41 -18.34 14.58
N ALA A 16 -5.39 -19.18 14.24
CA ALA A 16 -6.12 -19.10 12.97
C ALA A 16 -6.93 -17.79 12.87
N ALA A 17 -7.63 -17.38 13.93
CA ALA A 17 -8.40 -16.14 13.96
C ALA A 17 -7.50 -14.91 13.76
N ILE A 18 -6.36 -14.84 14.47
CA ILE A 18 -5.39 -13.75 14.32
C ILE A 18 -4.82 -13.73 12.90
N SER A 19 -4.42 -14.88 12.37
CA SER A 19 -3.86 -15.00 11.02
C SER A 19 -4.87 -14.60 9.95
N LEU A 20 -6.15 -14.94 10.12
CA LEU A 20 -7.23 -14.54 9.23
C LEU A 20 -7.38 -13.01 9.20
N VAL A 21 -7.50 -12.39 10.37
CA VAL A 21 -7.68 -10.94 10.49
C VAL A 21 -6.47 -10.20 9.93
N LEU A 22 -5.26 -10.59 10.31
CA LEU A 22 -4.03 -9.95 9.84
C LEU A 22 -3.82 -10.19 8.34
N GLY A 23 -4.13 -11.38 7.83
CA GLY A 23 -4.06 -11.73 6.43
C GLY A 23 -4.98 -10.86 5.58
N LEU A 24 -6.26 -10.78 5.94
CA LEU A 24 -7.24 -9.90 5.29
C LEU A 24 -6.83 -8.43 5.35
N TRP A 25 -6.36 -7.97 6.51
CA TRP A 25 -5.90 -6.60 6.67
C TRP A 25 -4.74 -6.27 5.73
N LEU A 26 -3.77 -7.18 5.58
CA LEU A 26 -2.65 -7.02 4.65
C LEU A 26 -3.09 -7.03 3.19
N LEU A 27 -4.08 -7.83 2.82
CA LEU A 27 -4.66 -7.78 1.47
C LEU A 27 -5.33 -6.42 1.20
N ILE A 28 -6.15 -5.94 2.13
CA ILE A 28 -6.82 -4.63 1.99
C ILE A 28 -5.78 -3.50 1.93
N ALA A 29 -4.74 -3.57 2.76
CA ALA A 29 -3.65 -2.61 2.75
C ALA A 29 -2.91 -2.62 1.40
N GLY A 30 -2.56 -3.80 0.88
CA GLY A 30 -1.91 -3.96 -0.42
C GLY A 30 -2.75 -3.37 -1.56
N TRP A 31 -4.06 -3.64 -1.54
CA TRP A 31 -5.01 -3.11 -2.53
C TRP A 31 -5.06 -1.58 -2.53
N ARG A 32 -5.07 -0.96 -1.35
CA ARG A 32 -5.08 0.51 -1.21
C ARG A 32 -3.77 1.17 -1.63
N THR A 33 -2.66 0.42 -1.65
CA THR A 33 -1.34 0.94 -2.05
C THR A 33 -1.01 0.75 -3.53
N LEU A 34 -1.89 0.12 -4.31
CA LEU A 34 -1.68 -0.04 -5.75
C LEU A 34 -1.61 1.33 -6.44
N PRO A 35 -0.78 1.48 -7.49
CA PRO A 35 -0.67 2.73 -8.20
C PRO A 35 -1.97 3.05 -8.94
N LEU A 36 -2.35 4.33 -8.93
CA LEU A 36 -3.43 4.85 -9.78
C LEU A 36 -2.97 4.91 -11.23
N ALA A 37 -3.89 4.67 -12.16
CA ALA A 37 -3.61 4.88 -13.57
C ALA A 37 -3.35 6.36 -13.84
N ARG A 38 -2.48 6.66 -14.81
CA ARG A 38 -2.11 8.04 -15.17
C ARG A 38 -3.31 8.94 -15.47
N GLY A 39 -4.39 8.39 -16.03
CA GLY A 39 -5.63 9.14 -16.35
C GLY A 39 -6.47 9.54 -15.14
N ASP A 40 -6.28 8.89 -14.00
CA ASP A 40 -6.99 9.19 -12.74
C ASP A 40 -6.21 10.18 -11.86
N LEU A 41 -4.98 10.53 -12.27
CA LEU A 41 -4.14 11.50 -11.57
C LEU A 41 -4.54 12.93 -11.91
N LEU A 42 -4.39 13.81 -10.93
CA LEU A 42 -4.63 15.23 -11.12
C LEU A 42 -3.33 15.96 -11.44
N VAL A 43 -3.49 17.06 -12.18
CA VAL A 43 -2.38 17.92 -12.55
C VAL A 43 -2.24 19.04 -11.53
N ALA A 44 -1.03 19.23 -11.02
CA ALA A 44 -0.63 20.41 -10.27
C ALA A 44 0.45 21.15 -11.05
N ASP A 45 0.10 22.29 -11.63
CA ASP A 45 1.06 23.16 -12.31
C ASP A 45 1.64 24.16 -11.29
N HIS A 46 2.96 24.25 -11.25
CA HIS A 46 3.72 25.13 -10.35
C HIS A 46 4.80 25.88 -11.12
N VAL A 47 5.26 26.98 -10.54
CA VAL A 47 6.32 27.82 -11.11
C VAL A 47 7.54 27.79 -10.19
N GLY A 48 8.70 27.49 -10.77
CA GLY A 48 9.96 27.39 -10.04
C GLY A 48 10.62 28.75 -9.74
N PRO A 49 11.60 28.77 -8.81
CA PRO A 49 12.11 27.63 -8.03
C PRO A 49 11.14 27.20 -6.92
N ILE A 50 11.07 25.89 -6.64
CA ILE A 50 10.14 25.32 -5.66
C ILE A 50 10.86 25.02 -4.36
N SER A 51 10.42 25.66 -3.28
CA SER A 51 10.87 25.33 -1.93
C SER A 51 10.27 24.02 -1.46
N TYR A 52 11.12 23.14 -0.90
CA TYR A 52 10.71 21.87 -0.31
C TYR A 52 11.37 21.68 1.04
N SER A 53 10.75 20.86 1.89
CA SER A 53 11.38 20.41 3.14
C SER A 53 11.77 18.94 3.06
N THR A 54 12.78 18.55 3.84
CA THR A 54 13.39 17.21 3.75
C THR A 54 13.29 16.45 5.06
N PRO A 55 12.08 16.10 5.51
CA PRO A 55 11.90 15.42 6.78
C PRO A 55 12.55 14.03 6.78
N LEU A 56 13.06 13.65 7.95
CA LEU A 56 13.54 12.29 8.22
C LEU A 56 12.37 11.44 8.72
N MET A 57 11.98 10.46 7.91
CA MET A 57 10.89 9.54 8.23
C MET A 57 11.43 8.29 8.88
N ARG A 58 10.81 7.87 10.00
CA ARG A 58 11.13 6.63 10.69
C ARG A 58 10.06 5.59 10.37
N VAL A 59 10.47 4.45 9.82
CA VAL A 59 9.58 3.32 9.54
C VAL A 59 10.01 2.14 10.37
N SER A 60 9.05 1.51 11.04
CA SER A 60 9.28 0.21 11.65
C SER A 60 9.37 -0.84 10.55
N SER A 61 10.55 -1.40 10.32
CA SER A 61 10.76 -2.51 9.38
C SER A 61 10.92 -3.82 10.15
N GLY A 62 9.86 -4.23 10.85
CA GLY A 62 9.75 -5.54 11.53
C GLY A 62 11.07 -6.07 12.10
N ARG A 63 11.52 -7.23 11.58
CA ARG A 63 12.68 -7.99 12.07
C ARG A 63 14.04 -7.27 11.95
N ARG A 64 14.15 -6.17 11.18
CA ARG A 64 15.40 -5.39 10.99
C ARG A 64 15.44 -4.09 11.79
N GLY A 65 14.47 -3.84 12.67
CA GLY A 65 14.41 -2.63 13.48
C GLY A 65 13.82 -1.43 12.74
N THR A 66 13.94 -0.24 13.33
CA THR A 66 13.47 1.00 12.70
C THR A 66 14.47 1.48 11.66
N THR A 67 14.05 1.61 10.41
CA THR A 67 14.83 2.24 9.34
C THR A 67 14.40 3.68 9.18
N THR A 68 15.37 4.58 9.01
CA THR A 68 15.11 5.98 8.69
C THR A 68 15.37 6.22 7.21
N TYR A 69 14.53 7.02 6.57
CA TYR A 69 14.73 7.46 5.19
C TYR A 69 14.37 8.95 5.08
N ARG A 70 15.02 9.68 4.16
CA ARG A 70 14.63 11.05 3.84
C ARG A 70 13.59 11.04 2.72
N THR A 71 12.69 12.01 2.74
CA THR A 71 11.72 12.25 1.67
C THR A 71 11.62 13.75 1.40
N GLN A 72 10.84 14.13 0.39
CA GLN A 72 10.53 15.53 0.09
C GLN A 72 9.08 15.84 0.39
N ASP A 73 8.88 16.99 1.01
CA ASP A 73 7.58 17.57 1.27
C ASP A 73 7.44 18.81 0.39
N LEU A 74 6.54 18.71 -0.58
CA LEU A 74 6.29 19.69 -1.64
C LEU A 74 4.94 20.34 -1.40
N TRP A 75 4.92 21.67 -1.26
CA TRP A 75 3.66 22.40 -1.23
C TRP A 75 3.16 22.60 -2.66
N LEU A 76 2.09 21.89 -3.02
CA LEU A 76 1.47 21.95 -4.34
C LEU A 76 0.02 22.36 -4.22
N VAL A 77 -0.47 23.07 -5.24
CA VAL A 77 -1.87 23.42 -5.44
C VAL A 77 -2.36 22.57 -6.60
N VAL A 78 -3.38 21.77 -6.34
CA VAL A 78 -4.06 20.99 -7.37
C VAL A 78 -5.31 21.75 -7.79
N LEU A 79 -5.56 21.81 -9.08
CA LEU A 79 -6.82 22.33 -9.60
C LEU A 79 -7.65 21.13 -10.08
N SER A 80 -8.85 21.00 -9.52
CA SER A 80 -9.81 19.95 -9.81
C SER A 80 -11.23 20.51 -9.85
N ASP A 81 -12.16 19.76 -10.43
CA ASP A 81 -13.59 20.09 -10.41
C ASP A 81 -14.19 20.02 -9.00
N ASN A 82 -13.51 19.35 -8.06
CA ASN A 82 -13.90 19.31 -6.66
C ASN A 82 -13.22 20.46 -5.89
N PRO A 83 -13.94 21.52 -5.48
CA PRO A 83 -13.35 22.67 -4.79
C PRO A 83 -12.75 22.32 -3.43
N ARG A 84 -13.13 21.17 -2.83
CA ARG A 84 -12.55 20.69 -1.58
C ARG A 84 -11.10 20.26 -1.70
N ILE A 85 -10.54 20.12 -2.90
CA ILE A 85 -9.13 19.77 -3.11
C ILE A 85 -8.34 20.89 -3.80
N ASN A 86 -9.00 22.01 -4.11
CA ASN A 86 -8.42 23.19 -4.78
C ASN A 86 -7.70 24.11 -3.80
N TYR A 87 -6.86 23.56 -2.94
CA TYR A 87 -6.08 24.33 -1.99
C TYR A 87 -4.66 23.78 -1.86
N GLN A 88 -3.76 24.62 -1.35
CA GLN A 88 -2.36 24.25 -1.17
C GLN A 88 -2.23 23.13 -0.14
N GLN A 89 -1.65 22.01 -0.55
CA GLN A 89 -1.44 20.84 0.29
C GLN A 89 -0.01 20.33 0.17
N LEU A 90 0.39 19.56 1.17
CA LEU A 90 1.69 18.92 1.20
C LEU A 90 1.63 17.58 0.48
N TYR A 91 2.41 17.44 -0.58
CA TYR A 91 2.56 16.23 -1.37
C TYR A 91 3.96 15.65 -1.21
N ARG A 92 4.08 14.33 -1.34
CA ARG A 92 5.34 13.61 -1.19
C ARG A 92 5.55 12.63 -2.34
N PRO A 93 6.78 12.46 -2.85
CA PRO A 93 7.10 11.31 -3.71
C PRO A 93 6.92 9.99 -2.96
N ALA A 94 6.81 8.89 -3.69
CA ALA A 94 6.83 7.57 -3.06
C ALA A 94 8.14 7.33 -2.29
N ARG A 95 8.10 6.39 -1.35
CA ARG A 95 9.21 6.13 -0.43
C ARG A 95 10.50 5.82 -1.18
N GLY A 96 11.56 6.58 -0.88
CA GLY A 96 12.87 6.41 -1.49
C GLY A 96 13.04 7.10 -2.84
N LEU A 97 11.98 7.73 -3.36
CA LEU A 97 12.04 8.56 -4.56
C LEU A 97 12.17 10.03 -4.19
N TRP A 98 12.60 10.80 -5.20
CA TRP A 98 12.93 12.21 -5.09
C TRP A 98 12.57 12.90 -6.40
N VAL A 99 12.13 14.16 -6.34
CA VAL A 99 12.00 15.02 -7.50
C VAL A 99 13.30 15.80 -7.65
N ASP A 100 14.08 15.44 -8.65
CA ASP A 100 15.44 15.96 -8.81
C ASP A 100 15.46 17.39 -9.37
N GLY A 101 16.33 18.24 -8.82
CA GLY A 101 16.66 19.55 -9.41
C GLY A 101 15.56 20.61 -9.39
N ILE A 102 14.50 20.43 -8.61
CA ILE A 102 13.38 21.39 -8.46
C ILE A 102 13.78 22.71 -7.76
N ASP A 103 14.88 22.70 -7.00
CA ASP A 103 15.49 23.87 -6.38
C ASP A 103 16.33 24.70 -7.37
N ARG A 104 16.73 24.11 -8.50
CA ARG A 104 17.64 24.70 -9.50
C ARG A 104 16.92 25.12 -10.78
N LEU A 105 15.60 25.16 -10.75
CA LEU A 105 14.80 25.58 -11.90
C LEU A 105 15.02 27.07 -12.17
N ASP A 106 14.96 27.44 -13.45
CA ASP A 106 14.99 28.86 -13.81
C ASP A 106 13.79 29.59 -13.17
N PRO A 107 13.97 30.83 -12.69
CA PRO A 107 12.85 31.64 -12.24
C PRO A 107 11.77 31.74 -13.33
N GLY A 108 10.53 31.40 -12.98
CA GLY A 108 9.41 31.41 -13.94
C GLY A 108 9.25 30.13 -14.76
N GLN A 109 10.13 29.13 -14.59
CA GLN A 109 9.99 27.84 -15.27
C GLN A 109 8.79 27.07 -14.71
N GLN A 110 7.84 26.74 -15.58
CA GLN A 110 6.68 25.93 -15.23
C GLN A 110 7.08 24.46 -15.05
N VAL A 111 6.59 23.85 -13.98
CA VAL A 111 6.71 22.42 -13.67
C VAL A 111 5.31 21.85 -13.53
N ARG A 112 5.07 20.77 -14.24
CA ARG A 112 3.84 20.01 -14.19
C ARG A 112 4.03 18.79 -13.32
N PHE A 113 3.23 18.67 -12.27
CA PHE A 113 3.19 17.50 -11.40
C PHE A 113 1.95 16.67 -11.69
N LEU A 114 2.09 15.35 -11.74
CA LEU A 114 0.96 14.42 -11.65
C LEU A 114 0.89 13.90 -10.23
N VAL A 115 -0.26 14.09 -9.59
CA VAL A 115 -0.44 13.80 -8.18
C VAL A 115 -1.74 13.06 -7.91
N ASP A 116 -1.73 12.30 -6.82
CA ASP A 116 -2.93 11.73 -6.23
C ASP A 116 -3.32 12.56 -4.99
N PRO A 117 -4.45 13.30 -5.03
CA PRO A 117 -4.89 14.14 -3.91
C PRO A 117 -5.33 13.32 -2.69
N ASN A 118 -5.76 12.07 -2.87
CA ASN A 118 -6.28 11.25 -1.77
C ASN A 118 -5.15 10.73 -0.89
N HIS A 119 -4.05 10.30 -1.52
CA HIS A 119 -2.85 9.82 -0.81
C HIS A 119 -1.76 10.88 -0.66
N ARG A 120 -1.96 12.08 -1.23
CA ARG A 120 -0.99 13.18 -1.27
C ARG A 120 0.36 12.74 -1.85
N LEU A 121 0.30 11.95 -2.90
CA LEU A 121 1.46 11.35 -3.55
C LEU A 121 1.78 12.08 -4.86
N VAL A 122 3.06 12.31 -5.11
CA VAL A 122 3.58 12.75 -6.40
C VAL A 122 3.99 11.53 -7.20
N TYR A 123 3.41 11.38 -8.39
CA TYR A 123 3.73 10.30 -9.33
C TYR A 123 4.76 10.74 -10.37
N GLU A 124 4.60 11.95 -10.88
CA GLU A 124 5.45 12.45 -11.97
C GLU A 124 5.69 13.94 -11.80
N ALA A 125 6.87 14.39 -12.22
CA ALA A 125 7.21 15.80 -12.31
C ALA A 125 7.95 16.05 -13.62
N THR A 126 7.45 16.98 -14.43
CA THR A 126 8.01 17.31 -15.75
C THR A 126 8.11 18.82 -15.95
N SER A 127 9.15 19.26 -16.67
CA SER A 127 9.26 20.65 -17.12
C SER A 127 10.02 20.71 -18.43
N ARG A 128 9.55 21.51 -19.39
CA ARG A 128 10.21 21.72 -20.70
C ARG A 128 10.67 20.43 -21.39
N GLY A 129 9.89 19.35 -21.27
CA GLY A 129 10.22 18.03 -21.83
C GLY A 129 11.24 17.19 -21.04
N LYS A 130 11.76 17.71 -19.91
CA LYS A 130 12.58 16.95 -18.97
C LYS A 130 11.70 16.37 -17.85
N THR A 131 11.91 15.10 -17.55
CA THR A 131 11.28 14.41 -16.41
C THR A 131 12.22 14.45 -15.22
N PHE A 132 11.73 14.92 -14.08
CA PHE A 132 12.45 15.00 -12.81
C PHE A 132 12.07 13.90 -11.82
N LEU A 133 10.88 13.33 -12.00
CA LEU A 133 10.42 12.11 -11.35
C LEU A 133 9.52 11.41 -12.36
N ALA A 134 9.80 10.15 -12.69
CA ALA A 134 9.01 9.39 -13.64
C ALA A 134 7.83 8.70 -12.94
N TYR A 135 6.69 8.65 -13.63
CA TYR A 135 5.52 7.88 -13.19
C TYR A 135 5.87 6.41 -12.96
N ASP A 136 6.65 5.81 -13.87
CA ASP A 136 6.97 4.38 -13.82
C ASP A 136 7.76 4.02 -12.56
N ASP A 137 8.72 4.86 -12.15
CA ASP A 137 9.48 4.66 -10.91
C ASP A 137 8.56 4.67 -9.67
N THR A 138 7.60 5.59 -9.66
CA THR A 138 6.60 5.69 -8.58
C THR A 138 5.67 4.49 -8.59
N ALA A 139 5.16 4.12 -9.76
CA ALA A 139 4.24 2.99 -9.91
C ALA A 139 4.91 1.66 -9.55
N GLU A 140 6.17 1.45 -9.93
CA GLU A 140 6.95 0.27 -9.57
C GLU A 140 7.18 0.20 -8.06
N THR A 141 7.56 1.32 -7.44
CA THR A 141 7.78 1.40 -5.98
C THR A 141 6.51 1.03 -5.21
N LEU A 142 5.36 1.58 -5.63
CA LEU A 142 4.06 1.29 -5.02
C LEU A 142 3.64 -0.17 -5.25
N THR A 143 3.79 -0.67 -6.47
CA THR A 143 3.46 -2.07 -6.83
C THR A 143 4.31 -3.07 -6.05
N SER A 144 5.61 -2.82 -5.90
CA SER A 144 6.51 -3.66 -5.11
C SER A 144 6.08 -3.73 -3.64
N GLY A 145 5.66 -2.59 -3.07
CA GLY A 145 5.07 -2.52 -1.73
C GLY A 145 3.78 -3.33 -1.62
N ALA A 146 2.83 -3.11 -2.54
CA ALA A 146 1.55 -3.81 -2.59
C ALA A 146 1.73 -5.32 -2.72
N HIS A 147 2.66 -5.77 -3.59
CA HIS A 147 2.94 -7.17 -3.83
C HIS A 147 3.45 -7.87 -2.58
N ARG A 148 4.33 -7.23 -1.80
CA ARG A 148 4.78 -7.78 -0.50
C ARG A 148 3.62 -7.94 0.46
N SER A 149 2.76 -6.93 0.58
CA SER A 149 1.56 -7.01 1.43
C SER A 149 0.64 -8.15 1.00
N PHE A 150 0.43 -8.34 -0.32
CA PHE A 150 -0.35 -9.44 -0.84
C PHE A 150 0.27 -10.80 -0.54
N LEU A 151 1.57 -10.99 -0.78
CA LEU A 151 2.25 -12.25 -0.49
C LEU A 151 2.15 -12.64 0.98
N PHE A 152 2.41 -11.69 1.90
CA PHE A 152 2.26 -11.96 3.34
C PHE A 152 0.81 -12.21 3.73
N GLY A 153 -0.13 -11.44 3.18
CA GLY A 153 -1.56 -11.63 3.41
C GLY A 153 -2.04 -13.02 2.97
N LEU A 154 -1.69 -13.44 1.75
CA LEU A 154 -2.02 -14.75 1.21
C LEU A 154 -1.34 -15.88 1.99
N ALA A 155 -0.09 -15.72 2.42
CA ALA A 155 0.60 -16.72 3.25
C ALA A 155 -0.11 -16.94 4.59
N LEU A 156 -0.57 -15.86 5.25
CA LEU A 156 -1.34 -15.97 6.48
C LEU A 156 -2.69 -16.65 6.27
N LEU A 157 -3.39 -16.33 5.18
CA LEU A 157 -4.64 -17.00 4.83
C LEU A 157 -4.43 -18.48 4.48
N GLY A 158 -3.34 -18.81 3.78
CA GLY A 158 -2.94 -20.19 3.50
C GLY A 158 -2.69 -20.99 4.78
N SER A 159 -2.07 -20.36 5.79
CA SER A 159 -1.90 -20.97 7.13
C SER A 159 -3.25 -21.27 7.80
N VAL A 160 -4.21 -20.35 7.70
CA VAL A 160 -5.58 -20.58 8.22
C VAL A 160 -6.23 -21.78 7.55
N VAL A 161 -6.16 -21.87 6.22
CA VAL A 161 -6.69 -23.01 5.47
C VAL A 161 -6.00 -24.30 5.94
N TRP A 162 -4.67 -24.31 6.04
CA TRP A 162 -3.92 -25.48 6.50
C TRP A 162 -4.34 -25.96 7.91
N HIS A 163 -4.58 -25.04 8.84
CA HIS A 163 -5.00 -25.36 10.20
C HIS A 163 -6.46 -25.82 10.31
N LEU A 164 -7.35 -25.26 9.50
CA LEU A 164 -8.78 -25.59 9.53
C LEU A 164 -9.14 -26.78 8.62
N TRP A 165 -8.30 -27.10 7.64
CA TRP A 165 -8.54 -28.17 6.67
C TRP A 165 -8.79 -29.55 7.30
N PRO A 166 -8.02 -30.02 8.29
CA PRO A 166 -8.26 -31.32 8.92
C PRO A 166 -9.59 -31.37 9.68
N MET A 167 -9.99 -30.26 10.32
CA MET A 167 -11.26 -30.15 11.03
C MET A 167 -12.44 -30.15 10.06
N ALA A 168 -12.34 -29.39 8.96
CA ALA A 168 -13.35 -29.37 7.91
C ALA A 168 -13.47 -30.75 7.25
N TRP A 169 -12.35 -31.40 6.92
CA TRP A 169 -12.35 -32.73 6.30
C TRP A 169 -13.03 -33.78 7.18
N ARG A 170 -12.75 -33.76 8.50
CA ARG A 170 -13.41 -34.65 9.47
C ARG A 170 -14.92 -34.40 9.52
N TYR A 171 -15.34 -33.15 9.62
CA TYR A 171 -16.75 -32.76 9.62
C TYR A 171 -17.51 -33.19 8.35
N TRP A 172 -16.88 -33.03 7.18
CA TRP A 172 -17.47 -33.44 5.90
C TRP A 172 -17.55 -34.95 5.73
N ARG A 173 -16.61 -35.71 6.32
CA ARG A 173 -16.66 -37.18 6.34
C ARG A 173 -17.81 -37.66 7.23
N GLU A 174 -17.90 -37.16 8.46
CA GLU A 174 -18.97 -37.51 9.40
C GLU A 174 -20.37 -37.23 8.80
N ARG A 175 -20.55 -36.10 8.09
CA ARG A 175 -21.82 -35.80 7.38
C ARG A 175 -22.11 -36.66 6.15
N ARG A 176 -21.11 -37.25 5.51
CA ARG A 176 -21.33 -38.19 4.38
C ARG A 176 -21.79 -39.54 4.91
N ASP A 177 -21.19 -40.00 6.00
CA ASP A 177 -21.55 -41.27 6.62
C ASP A 177 -22.97 -41.20 7.22
N ASP A 178 -23.35 -40.08 7.85
CA ASP A 178 -24.71 -39.84 8.36
C ASP A 178 -25.82 -39.80 7.27
N ASN A 179 -25.45 -39.52 6.01
CA ASN A 179 -26.38 -39.50 4.86
C ASN A 179 -26.39 -40.82 4.07
N GLY A 180 -25.48 -41.76 4.36
CA GLY A 180 -25.38 -43.07 3.70
C GLY A 180 -26.16 -44.19 4.38
N ASP A 181 -26.61 -43.98 5.62
CA ASP A 181 -27.35 -44.95 6.45
C ASP A 181 -28.89 -44.73 6.44
N ARG A 182 -29.43 -44.15 5.34
CA ARG A 182 -30.88 -44.03 5.10
C ARG A 182 -31.32 -44.75 3.84
#